data_AF-A0A920DS47-F1
#
_entry.id   AF-A0A920DS47-F1
#
_cell.length_a   1.000
_cell.length_b   1.000
_cell.length_c   1.000
_cell.angle_alpha   90.00
_cell.angle_beta   90.00
_cell.angle_gamma   90.00
#
_symmetry.space_group_name_H-M   'P 1'
#
loop_
_entity.id
_entity.type
_entity.pdbx_description
1 polymer ?
#
loop_
_entity_poly.entity_id
_entity_poly.type
_entity_poly.pdbx_seq_one_letter_code
_entity_poly.pdbx_strand_id
1 'polypeptide(L)' 'MLKRKVIKGGSWKDVGAFLQVAAKDYEYQDTSKCYIGFRCVKTYSGVETVDFGY' A
#
# COMPACT_ATOMS: atom_id res chain seq x y z
N MET A 1 14.06 2.68 19.56
CA MET A 1 12.71 2.07 19.45
C MET A 1 12.28 2.13 18.00
N LEU A 2 11.79 1.03 17.42
CA LEU A 2 11.43 0.99 16.00
C LEU A 2 10.05 1.61 15.75
N LYS A 3 9.90 2.30 14.62
CA LYS A 3 8.69 3.05 14.28
C LYS A 3 7.64 2.14 13.64
N ARG A 4 6.42 2.14 14.19
CA ARG A 4 5.26 1.45 13.61
C ARG A 4 4.90 2.03 12.24
N LYS A 5 4.66 1.18 11.27
CA LYS A 5 4.18 1.51 9.92
C LYS A 5 2.73 1.07 9.78
N VAL A 6 1.95 1.85 9.04
CA VAL A 6 0.57 1.49 8.70
C VAL A 6 0.60 0.44 7.59
N ILE A 7 -0.17 -0.62 7.76
CA ILE A 7 -0.48 -1.63 6.74
C ILE A 7 -2.00 -1.60 6.44
N LYS A 8 -2.39 -1.90 5.20
CA LYS A 8 -3.76 -1.69 4.70
C LYS A 8 -4.27 -2.84 3.83
N GLY A 9 -5.57 -3.10 3.94
CA GLY A 9 -6.32 -4.04 3.10
C GLY A 9 -6.49 -5.44 3.69
N GLY A 10 -5.89 -5.71 4.86
CA GLY A 10 -5.90 -7.00 5.51
C GLY A 10 -5.21 -8.10 4.68
N SER A 11 -5.32 -9.32 5.20
CA SER A 11 -4.69 -10.52 4.65
C SER A 11 -5.64 -11.71 4.73
N TRP A 12 -5.23 -12.85 4.17
CA TRP A 12 -6.05 -14.07 4.08
C TRP A 12 -6.53 -14.61 5.44
N LYS A 13 -5.84 -14.28 6.53
CA LYS A 13 -6.20 -14.71 7.90
C LYS A 13 -7.09 -13.72 8.65
N ASP A 14 -7.31 -12.53 8.09
CA ASP A 14 -7.97 -11.44 8.82
C ASP A 14 -9.50 -11.52 8.74
N VAL A 15 -10.15 -11.16 9.85
CA VAL A 15 -11.61 -11.11 9.99
C VAL A 15 -12.16 -9.88 9.26
N GLY A 16 -13.40 -9.95 8.76
CA GLY A 16 -14.01 -8.95 7.87
C GLY A 16 -13.97 -7.48 8.32
N ALA A 17 -13.87 -7.21 9.63
CA ALA A 17 -13.68 -5.85 10.14
C ALA A 17 -12.36 -5.21 9.68
N PHE A 18 -11.30 -6.00 9.54
CA PHE A 18 -9.97 -5.53 9.12
C PHE A 18 -9.79 -5.44 7.60
N LEU A 19 -10.76 -5.94 6.83
CA LEU A 19 -10.77 -5.86 5.37
C LEU A 19 -11.40 -4.56 4.84
N GLN A 20 -11.97 -3.73 5.73
CA GLN A 20 -12.63 -2.49 5.36
C GLN A 20 -11.63 -1.40 4.93
N VAL A 21 -12.03 -0.55 3.97
CA VAL A 21 -11.16 0.52 3.41
C VAL A 21 -10.67 1.48 4.49
N ALA A 22 -11.49 1.79 5.50
CA ALA A 22 -11.13 2.67 6.60
C ALA A 22 -10.19 2.02 7.62
N ALA A 23 -10.19 0.68 7.75
CA ALA A 23 -9.44 -0.04 8.77
C ALA A 23 -7.92 0.11 8.56
N LYS A 24 -7.20 0.46 9.63
CA LYS A 24 -5.74 0.62 9.62
C LYS A 24 -5.16 -0.34 10.65
N ASP A 25 -4.21 -1.16 10.22
CA ASP A 25 -3.41 -1.98 11.12
C ASP A 25 -1.95 -1.51 11.07
N TYR A 26 -1.13 -1.96 12.02
CA TYR A 26 0.20 -1.41 12.24
C TYR A 26 1.20 -2.49 12.62
N GLU A 27 2.39 -2.40 12.02
CA GLU A 27 3.48 -3.34 12.30
C GLU A 27 4.82 -2.61 12.49
N TYR A 28 5.75 -3.22 13.24
CA TYR A 28 7.11 -2.69 13.37
C TYR A 28 7.94 -2.95 12.10
N GLN A 29 8.91 -2.07 11.82
CA GLN A 29 9.69 -2.08 10.56
C GLN A 29 10.57 -3.32 10.37
N ASP A 30 10.98 -3.96 11.45
CA ASP A 30 11.82 -5.16 11.47
C ASP A 30 11.02 -6.46 11.49
N THR A 31 9.69 -6.38 11.56
CA THR A 31 8.84 -7.56 11.73
C THR A 31 8.42 -8.12 10.37
N SER A 32 8.85 -9.34 10.10
CA SER A 32 8.51 -10.11 8.91
C SER A 32 7.37 -11.09 9.20
N LYS A 33 6.30 -11.05 8.41
CA LYS A 33 5.14 -11.95 8.53
C LYS A 33 4.74 -12.48 7.16
N CYS A 34 4.34 -13.74 7.07
CA CYS A 34 3.98 -14.40 5.81
C CYS A 34 2.75 -13.79 5.10
N TYR A 35 1.98 -12.97 5.80
CA TYR A 35 0.77 -12.31 5.30
C TYR A 35 0.93 -10.81 5.07
N ILE A 36 2.16 -10.28 5.17
CA ILE A 36 2.50 -8.89 4.88
C ILE A 36 3.35 -8.86 3.60
N GLY A 37 2.91 -8.07 2.62
CA GLY A 37 3.60 -7.86 1.34
C GLY A 37 3.62 -6.38 0.93
N PHE A 38 3.98 -6.10 -0.33
CA PHE A 38 4.05 -4.74 -0.86
C PHE A 38 3.19 -4.55 -2.12
N ARG A 39 2.70 -3.32 -2.33
CA ARG A 39 2.10 -2.86 -3.58
C ARG A 39 2.92 -1.69 -4.11
N CYS A 40 3.40 -1.81 -5.34
CA CYS A 40 4.16 -0.75 -5.98
C CYS A 40 3.23 0.40 -6.41
N VAL A 41 3.69 1.63 -6.25
CA VAL A 41 2.99 2.84 -6.71
C VAL A 41 4.01 3.70 -7.46
N LYS A 42 3.59 4.26 -8.59
CA LYS A 42 4.39 5.18 -9.40
C LYS A 42 3.57 6.44 -9.65
N THR A 43 4.20 7.61 -9.53
CA THR A 43 3.60 8.87 -9.96
C THR A 43 3.47 8.89 -11.47
N TYR A 44 2.29 9.26 -11.97
CA TYR A 44 2.11 9.55 -13.39
C TYR A 44 2.73 10.91 -13.69
N SER A 45 3.90 10.90 -14.33
CA SER A 45 4.46 12.08 -14.99
C SER A 45 3.78 12.12 -16.36
N GLY A 46 3.01 13.16 -16.64
CA GLY A 46 2.14 13.24 -17.82
C GLY A 46 2.85 12.87 -19.13
N VAL A 47 2.06 12.41 -20.10
CA VAL A 47 2.52 12.35 -21.50
C VAL A 47 2.73 13.79 -21.95
N GLU A 48 3.94 14.18 -22.34
CA GLU A 48 4.12 15.39 -23.13
C GLU A 48 3.29 15.21 -24.40
N THR A 49 2.25 16.03 -24.58
CA THR A 49 1.54 16.10 -25.84
C THR A 49 2.53 16.58 -26.87
N VAL A 50 3.08 15.65 -27.66
CA VAL A 50 3.78 15.98 -28.89
C VAL A 50 2.74 16.57 -29.84
N ASP A 51 2.69 17.91 -29.88
CA ASP A 51 1.94 18.65 -30.88
C ASP A 51 2.60 18.38 -32.25
N PHE A 52 2.09 17.38 -32.95
CA PHE A 52 2.35 17.20 -34.37
C PHE A 52 1.57 18.27 -35.12
N GLY A 53 2.13 19.48 -35.16
CA GLY A 53 1.51 20.67 -35.73
C GLY A 53 0.92 20.45 -37.11
N TYR A 54 -0.41 20.30 -37.12
CA TYR A 54 -1.31 20.55 -38.23
C TYR A 54 -2.53 21.30 -37.69
#